data_AF-A0A2S9G9Y4-F1
#
_entry.id   AF-A0A2S9G9Y4-F1
#
_cell.length_a   1.000
_cell.length_b   1.000
_cell.length_c   1.000
_cell.angle_alpha   90.00
_cell.angle_beta   90.00
_cell.angle_gamma   90.00
#
_symmetry.space_group_name_H-M   'P 1'
#
loop_
_entity.id
_entity.type
_entity.pdbx_description
1 polymer ?
#
loop_
_entity_poly.entity_id
_entity_poly.type
_entity_poly.pdbx_seq_one_letter_code
_entity_poly.pdbx_strand_id
1 'polypeptide(L)' 'AMYKTFRPDLADPSREDAEVTFPFMQAMPIPYIEPADISHAVVYLASDEARYVTGQQLFVDAGASLKLGI' A
#
# COMPACT_ATOMS: atom_id res chain seq x y z
N ALA A 1 18.54 0.91 -7.97
CA ALA A 1 17.85 2.19 -8.24
C ALA A 1 16.64 2.40 -7.34
N MET A 2 15.66 1.49 -7.34
CA MET A 2 14.44 1.63 -6.52
C MET A 2 14.72 1.66 -5.00
N TYR A 3 15.44 0.67 -4.44
CA TYR A 3 15.74 0.64 -2.99
C TYR A 3 16.67 1.76 -2.51
N LYS A 4 17.48 2.32 -3.41
CA LYS A 4 18.38 3.43 -3.12
C LYS A 4 17.63 4.72 -2.79
N THR A 5 16.42 4.90 -3.31
CA THR A 5 15.54 6.02 -2.93
C THR A 5 15.15 5.96 -1.45
N PHE A 6 14.96 4.75 -0.93
CA PHE A 6 14.53 4.49 0.45
C PHE A 6 15.71 4.39 1.42
N ARG A 7 16.87 3.93 0.94
CA ARG A 7 18.12 3.80 1.71
C ARG A 7 19.29 4.47 0.97
N PRO A 8 19.28 5.80 0.84
CA PRO A 8 20.35 6.53 0.15
C PRO A 8 21.71 6.37 0.86
N ASP A 9 21.68 6.04 2.14
CA ASP A 9 22.84 5.82 3.02
C ASP A 9 23.64 4.55 2.68
N LEU A 10 23.02 3.52 2.09
CA LEU A 10 23.68 2.25 1.79
C LEU A 10 24.18 2.20 0.36
N ALA A 11 25.39 1.68 0.11
CA ALA A 11 25.99 1.61 -1.23
C ALA A 11 25.10 0.85 -2.23
N ASP A 12 24.69 -0.36 -1.89
CA ASP A 12 23.84 -1.26 -2.69
C ASP A 12 22.76 -1.90 -1.78
N PRO A 13 21.64 -1.20 -1.52
CA PRO A 13 20.62 -1.67 -0.57
C PRO A 13 19.82 -2.84 -1.13
N SER A 14 19.58 -3.84 -0.28
CA SER A 14 18.66 -4.94 -0.56
C SER A 14 17.19 -4.51 -0.41
N ARG A 15 16.28 -5.44 -0.70
CA ARG A 15 14.85 -5.25 -0.42
C ARG A 15 14.61 -5.12 1.08
N GLU A 16 15.17 -6.03 1.87
CA GLU A 16 15.05 -6.09 3.33
C GLU A 16 15.57 -4.79 3.96
N ASP A 17 16.65 -4.22 3.43
CA ASP A 17 17.18 -2.93 3.89
C ASP A 17 16.17 -1.78 3.71
N ALA A 18 15.42 -1.79 2.61
CA ALA A 18 14.43 -0.77 2.28
C ALA A 18 13.10 -0.99 3.00
N GLU A 19 12.70 -2.24 3.25
CA GLU A 19 11.45 -2.60 3.92
C GLU A 19 11.29 -1.95 5.29
N VAL A 20 12.40 -1.75 6.00
CA VAL A 20 12.42 -1.05 7.30
C VAL A 20 11.86 0.38 7.20
N THR A 21 11.94 1.00 6.01
CA THR A 21 11.50 2.39 5.80
C THR A 21 10.09 2.51 5.24
N PHE A 22 9.56 1.46 4.61
CA PHE A 22 8.25 1.55 3.95
C PHE A 22 7.09 1.92 4.89
N PRO A 23 7.05 1.46 6.17
CA PRO A 23 6.02 1.89 7.12
C PRO A 23 5.97 3.41 7.35
N PHE A 24 7.05 4.16 7.09
CA PHE A 24 7.01 5.62 7.22
C PHE A 24 6.02 6.28 6.27
N MET A 25 5.69 5.64 5.14
CA MET A 25 4.67 6.15 4.21
C MET A 25 3.26 5.72 4.59
N GLN A 26 3.10 4.67 5.40
CA GLN A 26 1.81 4.08 5.73
C GLN A 26 1.22 4.66 7.02
N ALA A 27 -0.10 4.78 7.11
CA ALA A 27 -0.74 5.11 8.39
C ALA A 27 -0.81 3.90 9.32
N MET A 28 -0.97 2.71 8.76
CA MET A 28 -0.93 1.44 9.49
C MET A 28 0.51 0.95 9.68
N PRO A 29 0.82 0.18 10.75
CA PRO A 29 2.17 -0.28 11.04
C PRO A 29 2.58 -1.50 10.19
N ILE A 30 2.41 -1.42 8.86
CA ILE A 30 2.82 -2.44 7.88
C ILE A 30 3.66 -1.80 6.78
N PRO A 31 4.58 -2.53 6.11
CA PRO A 31 5.45 -1.94 5.10
C PRO A 31 4.70 -1.64 3.80
N TYR A 32 3.84 -2.55 3.37
CA TYR A 32 3.00 -2.45 2.18
C TYR A 32 1.87 -3.47 2.30
N ILE A 33 0.91 -3.39 1.38
CA ILE A 33 -0.13 -4.41 1.21
C ILE A 33 0.30 -5.49 0.21
N GLU A 34 -0.31 -6.66 0.31
CA GLU A 34 -0.08 -7.77 -0.62
C GLU A 34 -1.09 -7.74 -1.77
N PRO A 35 -0.80 -8.39 -2.92
CA PRO A 35 -1.76 -8.50 -4.03
C PRO A 35 -3.12 -9.10 -3.62
N ALA A 36 -3.12 -9.96 -2.59
CA ALA A 36 -4.33 -10.55 -2.04
C ALA A 36 -5.26 -9.50 -1.42
N ASP A 37 -4.74 -8.43 -0.82
CA ASP A 37 -5.55 -7.38 -0.19
C ASP A 37 -6.38 -6.61 -1.22
N ILE A 38 -5.80 -6.32 -2.40
CA ILE A 38 -6.54 -5.77 -3.53
C ILE A 38 -7.58 -6.78 -4.04
N SER A 39 -7.20 -8.06 -4.14
CA SER A 39 -8.09 -9.11 -4.64
C SER A 39 -9.32 -9.28 -3.75
N HIS A 40 -9.19 -9.17 -2.43
CA HIS A 40 -10.33 -9.20 -1.51
C HIS A 40 -11.29 -8.02 -1.74
N ALA A 41 -10.77 -6.81 -1.99
CA ALA A 41 -11.61 -5.67 -2.32
C ALA A 41 -12.34 -5.86 -3.67
N VAL A 42 -11.68 -6.48 -4.65
CA VAL A 42 -12.31 -6.85 -5.93
C VAL A 42 -13.44 -7.87 -5.71
N VAL A 43 -13.23 -8.89 -4.88
CA VAL A 43 -14.27 -9.88 -4.54
C VAL A 43 -15.47 -9.19 -3.89
N TYR A 44 -15.25 -8.28 -2.94
CA TYR A 44 -16.33 -7.48 -2.33
C TYR A 44 -17.11 -6.70 -3.39
N LEU A 45 -16.42 -5.93 -4.24
CA LEU A 45 -17.05 -5.11 -5.28
C LEU A 45 -17.80 -5.94 -6.34
N ALA A 46 -17.35 -7.16 -6.60
CA ALA A 46 -18.00 -8.08 -7.53
C ALA A 46 -19.18 -8.84 -6.92
N SER A 47 -19.38 -8.76 -5.60
CA SER A 47 -20.42 -9.49 -4.89
C SER A 47 -21.75 -8.74 -4.80
N ASP A 48 -22.81 -9.47 -4.45
CA ASP A 48 -24.12 -8.87 -4.16
C ASP A 48 -24.11 -7.91 -2.95
N GLU A 49 -23.10 -8.00 -2.08
CA GLU A 49 -22.94 -7.10 -0.92
C GLU A 49 -22.63 -5.66 -1.37
N ALA A 50 -22.09 -5.48 -2.58
CA ALA A 50 -21.78 -4.18 -3.17
C ALA A 50 -22.80 -3.71 -4.22
N ARG A 51 -23.99 -4.33 -4.32
CA ARG A 51 -24.97 -4.10 -5.41
C ARG A 51 -25.39 -2.64 -5.68
N TYR A 52 -25.20 -1.73 -4.72
CA TYR A 52 -25.50 -0.30 -4.86
C TYR A 52 -24.29 0.61 -4.60
N VAL A 53 -23.08 0.03 -4.55
CA VAL A 53 -21.83 0.77 -4.42
C VAL A 53 -21.34 1.13 -5.83
N THR A 54 -21.40 2.42 -6.17
CA THR A 54 -21.00 2.92 -7.49
C THR A 54 -20.36 4.30 -7.40
N GLY A 55 -19.48 4.62 -8.36
CA GLY A 55 -18.78 5.91 -8.44
C GLY A 55 -17.77 6.17 -7.34
N GLN A 56 -17.41 5.16 -6.53
CA GLN A 56 -16.49 5.31 -5.41
C GLN A 56 -15.04 5.05 -5.81
N GLN A 57 -14.13 5.80 -5.17
CA GLN A 57 -12.71 5.48 -5.12
C GLN A 57 -12.45 4.77 -3.79
N LEU A 58 -12.17 3.47 -3.84
CA LEU A 58 -11.84 2.68 -2.66
C LEU A 58 -10.32 2.57 -2.54
N PHE A 59 -9.76 3.27 -1.55
CA PHE A 59 -8.34 3.15 -1.23
C PHE A 59 -8.07 1.87 -0.44
N VAL A 60 -7.20 1.03 -0.99
CA VAL A 60 -6.65 -0.16 -0.33
C VAL A 60 -5.14 0.04 -0.33
N ASP A 61 -4.64 0.85 0.61
CA ASP A 61 -3.29 1.40 0.53
C ASP A 61 -2.62 1.57 1.91
N ALA A 62 -3.11 0.86 2.94
CA ALA A 62 -2.65 0.99 4.33
C ALA A 62 -2.68 2.44 4.89
N GLY A 63 -3.50 3.31 4.29
CA GLY A 63 -3.65 4.71 4.66
C GLY A 63 -2.53 5.62 4.17
N ALA A 64 -1.75 5.20 3.16
CA ALA A 64 -0.72 6.05 2.55
C ALA A 64 -1.27 7.38 2.06
N SER A 65 -2.39 7.34 1.32
CA SER A 65 -2.96 8.55 0.72
C SER A 65 -3.41 9.55 1.79
N LEU A 66 -4.02 9.05 2.87
CA LEU A 66 -4.39 9.85 4.03
C LEU A 66 -3.17 10.48 4.72
N LYS A 67 -2.10 9.71 4.93
CA LYS A 67 -0.89 10.19 5.63
C LYS A 67 -0.09 11.20 4.79
N LEU A 68 -0.09 11.04 3.48
CA LEU A 68 0.64 11.90 2.54
C LEU A 68 -0.19 13.09 2.03
N GLY A 69 -1.51 13.10 2.26
CA GLY A 69 -2.41 14.19 1.87
C GLY A 69 -2.65 14.26 0.35
N ILE A 70 -2.70 13.10 -0.30
CA ILE A 70 -2.96 12.94 -1.74
C ILE A 70 -4.35 12.35 -2.00
#